data_AF-A0A2D6KBN6-F1
#
_entry.id   AF-A0A2D6KBN6-F1
#
_cell.length_a   1.000
_cell.length_b   1.000
_cell.length_c   1.000
_cell.angle_alpha   90.00
_cell.angle_beta   90.00
_cell.angle_gamma   90.00
#
_symmetry.space_group_name_H-M   'P 1'
#
loop_
_entity.id
_entity.type
_entity.pdbx_description
1 polymer ?
#
loop_
_entity_poly.entity_id
_entity_poly.type
_entity_poly.pdbx_seq_one_letter_code
_entity_poly.pdbx_strand_id
1 'polypeptide(L)'
;MGGVLVRHFFTASIILGMLSLPSEGVACEINQYFFGTDIERIREQLGVAPSMLKISDKETLTVTGKQACRWSSDFHDLKIEFTFLYNQLVNIRLTRYPIDKPSLMIWARTQFGEFDDPGKGASLSTRNVQLFRDGSEKLLFYSIRPVRSAFEEMVEVTSKRHETLYQKYFIEVEQVLEGGEVQ
;
A
#
# COMPACT_ATOMS: atom_id res chain seq x y z
N MET A 1 58.80 -22.91 -55.44
CA MET A 1 57.51 -22.43 -55.99
C MET A 1 56.40 -22.85 -55.03
N GLY A 2 55.52 -21.91 -54.64
CA GLY A 2 54.35 -22.11 -53.75
C GLY A 2 54.73 -22.02 -52.27
N GLY A 3 54.41 -20.95 -51.53
CA GLY A 3 53.07 -20.57 -51.06
C GLY A 3 52.84 -21.27 -49.71
N VAL A 4 52.60 -20.62 -48.56
CA VAL A 4 51.46 -19.75 -48.25
C VAL A 4 51.80 -18.87 -47.05
N LEU A 5 51.47 -17.59 -47.21
CA LEU A 5 51.45 -16.53 -46.21
C LEU A 5 50.27 -16.76 -45.25
N VAL A 6 50.49 -17.21 -44.02
CA VAL A 6 49.41 -17.27 -43.01
C VAL A 6 49.30 -15.90 -42.32
N ARG A 7 48.41 -15.08 -42.87
CA ARG A 7 47.90 -13.86 -42.25
C ARG A 7 47.08 -14.26 -41.02
N HIS A 8 47.55 -13.95 -39.82
CA HIS A 8 46.71 -13.99 -38.63
C HIS A 8 45.73 -12.81 -38.66
N PHE A 9 44.53 -13.08 -39.17
CA PHE A 9 43.38 -12.19 -39.01
C PHE A 9 42.69 -12.46 -37.67
N PHE A 10 42.37 -11.35 -37.01
CA PHE A 10 41.61 -11.16 -35.77
C PHE A 10 40.38 -12.06 -35.60
N THR A 11 40.13 -12.48 -34.36
CA THR A 11 38.78 -12.45 -33.75
C THR A 11 38.90 -12.40 -32.22
N ALA A 12 38.89 -11.19 -31.66
CA ALA A 12 38.59 -11.00 -30.24
C ALA A 12 37.07 -11.13 -30.06
N SER A 13 36.61 -12.29 -29.61
CA SER A 13 35.21 -12.49 -29.23
C SER A 13 34.93 -11.75 -27.92
N ILE A 14 34.43 -10.52 -28.02
CA ILE A 14 33.82 -9.80 -26.89
C ILE A 14 32.47 -10.48 -26.64
N ILE A 15 32.43 -11.40 -25.67
CA ILE A 15 31.17 -11.94 -25.15
C ILE A 15 30.55 -10.84 -24.29
N LEU A 16 29.72 -10.00 -24.92
CA LEU A 16 28.86 -9.06 -24.22
C LEU A 16 27.74 -9.88 -23.56
N GLY A 17 28.01 -10.37 -22.34
CA GLY A 17 27.01 -11.01 -21.51
C GLY A 17 25.92 -10.00 -21.20
N MET A 18 24.76 -10.15 -21.84
CA MET A 18 23.53 -9.49 -21.43
C MET A 18 23.18 -9.99 -20.03
N LEU A 19 23.64 -9.26 -19.01
CA LEU A 19 23.07 -9.30 -17.68
C LEU A 19 21.64 -8.78 -17.82
N SER A 20 20.71 -9.70 -18.06
CA SER A 20 19.28 -9.45 -17.87
C SER A 20 19.08 -9.13 -16.39
N LEU A 21 19.16 -7.85 -16.03
CA LEU A 21 18.65 -7.41 -14.74
C LEU A 21 17.19 -7.86 -14.68
N PRO A 22 16.74 -8.59 -13.64
CA PRO A 22 15.33 -8.83 -13.49
C PRO A 22 14.64 -7.46 -13.50
N SER A 23 13.61 -7.30 -14.33
CA SER A 23 12.71 -6.17 -14.19
C SER A 23 12.00 -6.35 -12.86
N GLU A 24 12.61 -5.87 -11.78
CA GLU A 24 11.90 -5.68 -10.53
C GLU A 24 10.75 -4.73 -10.88
N GLY A 25 9.53 -5.29 -10.97
CA GLY A 25 8.33 -4.49 -11.11
C GLY A 25 8.37 -3.47 -9.97
N VAL A 26 8.30 -2.18 -10.31
CA VAL A 26 8.35 -1.11 -9.32
C VAL A 26 7.26 -1.41 -8.29
N ALA A 27 7.60 -1.53 -7.01
CA ALA A 27 6.62 -1.79 -5.96
C ALA A 27 5.61 -0.63 -5.87
N CYS A 28 4.42 -0.86 -5.30
CA CYS A 28 3.53 0.26 -5.03
C CYS A 28 4.12 1.17 -3.94
N GLU A 29 4.55 2.36 -4.34
CA GLU A 29 5.19 3.36 -3.47
C GLU A 29 4.16 4.23 -2.74
N ILE A 30 3.47 3.68 -1.75
CA ILE A 30 2.47 4.45 -0.99
C ILE A 30 3.09 5.56 -0.13
N ASN A 31 4.41 5.52 0.11
CA ASN A 31 5.13 6.54 0.86
C ASN A 31 5.17 7.91 0.15
N GLN A 32 4.78 7.98 -1.13
CA GLN A 32 4.60 9.25 -1.85
C GLN A 32 3.38 10.06 -1.36
N TYR A 33 2.44 9.40 -0.66
CA TYR A 33 1.26 10.03 -0.08
C TYR A 33 1.50 10.32 1.40
N PHE A 34 1.92 11.55 1.71
CA PHE A 34 2.31 11.90 3.07
C PHE A 34 1.10 12.02 4.00
N PHE A 35 1.18 11.38 5.17
CA PHE A 35 0.20 11.58 6.24
C PHE A 35 0.14 13.05 6.66
N GLY A 36 -1.06 13.55 6.96
CA GLY A 36 -1.34 14.96 7.23
C GLY A 36 -1.67 15.79 5.99
N THR A 37 -1.47 15.26 4.78
CA THR A 37 -1.84 15.93 3.52
C THR A 37 -3.36 16.04 3.39
N ASP A 38 -3.84 17.17 2.88
CA ASP A 38 -5.26 17.41 2.62
C ASP A 38 -5.81 16.59 1.45
N ILE A 39 -7.13 16.36 1.46
CA ILE A 39 -7.78 15.48 0.49
C ILE A 39 -7.67 15.98 -0.94
N GLU A 40 -7.74 17.29 -1.17
CA GLU A 40 -7.68 17.86 -2.51
C GLU A 40 -6.28 17.70 -3.12
N ARG A 41 -5.24 17.88 -2.32
CA ARG A 41 -3.87 17.60 -2.74
C ARG A 41 -3.65 16.12 -3.06
N ILE A 42 -4.24 15.20 -2.29
CA ILE A 42 -4.18 13.77 -2.63
C ILE A 42 -4.99 13.48 -3.91
N ARG A 43 -6.16 14.10 -4.12
CA ARG A 43 -6.94 13.98 -5.37
C ARG A 43 -6.15 14.44 -6.58
N GLU A 44 -5.47 15.59 -6.48
CA GLU A 44 -4.61 16.12 -7.53
C GLU A 44 -3.48 15.13 -7.88
N GLN A 45 -2.77 14.60 -6.88
CA GLN A 45 -1.71 13.60 -7.08
C GLN A 45 -2.22 12.32 -7.76
N LEU A 46 -3.46 11.92 -7.48
CA LEU A 46 -4.11 10.74 -8.05
C LEU A 46 -4.79 11.01 -9.40
N GLY A 47 -4.83 12.26 -9.86
CA GLY A 47 -5.58 12.66 -11.05
C GLY A 47 -7.08 12.42 -10.93
N VAL A 48 -7.62 12.53 -9.71
CA VAL A 48 -9.05 12.42 -9.40
C VAL A 48 -9.66 13.81 -9.40
N ALA A 49 -10.86 13.94 -9.98
CA ALA A 49 -11.56 15.22 -9.99
C ALA A 49 -11.83 15.72 -8.56
N PRO A 50 -11.71 17.04 -8.31
CA PRO A 50 -12.02 17.62 -7.01
C PRO A 50 -13.47 17.35 -6.63
N SER A 51 -13.72 17.19 -5.34
CA SER A 51 -15.09 17.05 -4.83
C SER A 51 -15.66 18.43 -4.54
N MET A 52 -16.91 18.65 -4.94
CA MET A 52 -17.67 19.86 -4.57
C MET A 52 -18.48 19.67 -3.27
N LEU A 53 -18.39 18.49 -2.65
CA LEU A 53 -19.09 18.19 -1.40
C LEU A 53 -18.37 18.84 -0.22
N LYS A 54 -19.15 19.25 0.79
CA LYS A 54 -18.60 19.77 2.05
C LYS A 54 -17.76 18.69 2.72
N ILE A 55 -16.57 19.09 3.18
CA ILE A 55 -15.68 18.19 3.89
C ILE A 55 -16.34 17.74 5.19
N SER A 56 -16.48 16.42 5.36
CA SER A 56 -16.92 15.81 6.63
C SER A 56 -15.73 15.54 7.55
N ASP A 57 -15.98 15.42 8.86
CA ASP A 57 -14.94 15.14 9.85
C ASP A 57 -14.21 13.82 9.57
N LYS A 58 -14.85 12.91 8.82
CA LYS A 58 -14.24 11.73 8.22
C LYS A 58 -14.60 11.61 6.75
N GLU A 59 -13.61 11.41 5.91
CA GLU A 59 -13.78 11.08 4.49
C GLU A 59 -12.92 9.87 4.09
N THR A 60 -13.41 9.11 3.12
CA THR A 60 -12.63 8.05 2.48
C THR A 60 -12.59 8.30 0.98
N LEU A 61 -11.40 8.51 0.43
CA LEU A 61 -11.15 8.52 -1.01
C LEU A 61 -10.76 7.11 -1.45
N THR A 62 -11.63 6.47 -2.21
CA THR A 62 -11.36 5.14 -2.78
C THR A 62 -10.91 5.29 -4.24
N VAL A 63 -9.77 4.68 -4.56
CA VAL A 63 -9.22 4.62 -5.92
C VAL A 63 -8.75 3.20 -6.25
N THR A 64 -8.42 2.98 -7.51
CA THR A 64 -7.77 1.76 -7.95
C THR A 64 -6.25 1.87 -7.81
N GLY A 65 -5.56 0.74 -7.71
CA GLY A 65 -4.10 0.73 -7.76
C GLY A 65 -3.56 1.17 -9.11
N LYS A 66 -4.35 1.16 -10.19
CA LYS A 66 -3.96 1.81 -11.45
C LYS A 66 -3.72 3.32 -11.30
N GLN A 67 -4.46 3.97 -10.39
CA GLN A 67 -4.30 5.39 -10.08
C GLN A 67 -3.18 5.62 -9.06
N ALA A 68 -3.19 4.86 -7.96
CA ALA A 68 -2.28 5.08 -6.84
C ALA A 68 -0.89 4.40 -6.98
N CYS A 69 -0.79 3.35 -7.80
CA CYS A 69 0.42 2.58 -8.08
C CYS A 69 0.67 2.53 -9.60
N ARG A 70 0.59 3.68 -10.29
CA ARG A 70 0.56 3.78 -11.76
C ARG A 70 1.64 2.97 -12.48
N TRP A 71 2.85 2.92 -11.92
CA TRP A 71 4.02 2.26 -12.50
C TRP A 71 4.17 0.78 -12.13
N SER A 72 3.24 0.25 -11.33
CA SER A 72 3.28 -1.07 -10.72
C SER A 72 2.09 -1.90 -11.21
N SER A 73 2.21 -2.52 -12.39
CA SER A 73 1.12 -3.30 -13.01
C SER A 73 0.54 -4.36 -12.08
N ASP A 74 1.40 -4.97 -11.27
CA ASP A 74 1.05 -6.01 -10.30
C ASP A 74 0.14 -5.53 -9.18
N PHE A 75 -0.11 -4.22 -9.09
CA PHE A 75 -0.94 -3.58 -8.08
C PHE A 75 -2.18 -2.92 -8.70
N HIS A 76 -2.38 -2.97 -10.02
CA HIS A 76 -3.46 -2.23 -10.69
C HIS A 76 -4.88 -2.67 -10.27
N ASP A 77 -5.03 -3.92 -9.88
CA ASP A 77 -6.29 -4.54 -9.41
C ASP A 77 -6.65 -4.20 -7.96
N LEU A 78 -5.76 -3.53 -7.22
CA LEU A 78 -6.02 -3.18 -5.84
C LEU A 78 -7.11 -2.13 -5.71
N LYS A 79 -7.92 -2.26 -4.65
CA LYS A 79 -8.68 -1.15 -4.08
C LYS A 79 -7.78 -0.46 -3.05
N ILE A 80 -7.60 0.85 -3.19
CA ILE A 80 -6.83 1.65 -2.24
C ILE A 80 -7.73 2.73 -1.64
N GLU A 81 -7.81 2.76 -0.32
CA GLU A 81 -8.65 3.65 0.46
C GLU A 81 -7.75 4.60 1.26
N PHE A 82 -7.85 5.89 0.97
CA PHE A 82 -7.22 6.97 1.74
C PHE A 82 -8.26 7.50 2.73
N THR A 83 -8.00 7.37 4.03
CA THR A 83 -8.90 7.86 5.07
C THR A 83 -8.38 9.18 5.63
N PHE A 84 -9.25 10.16 5.66
CA PHE A 84 -8.99 11.50 6.16
C PHE A 84 -9.82 11.75 7.42
N LEU A 85 -9.20 12.36 8.43
CA LEU A 85 -9.89 12.93 9.58
C LEU A 85 -9.61 14.43 9.60
N TYR A 86 -10.66 15.24 9.69
CA TYR A 86 -10.59 16.72 9.64
C TYR A 86 -9.70 17.24 8.49
N ASN A 87 -9.91 16.68 7.29
CA ASN A 87 -9.12 16.98 6.08
C ASN A 87 -7.61 16.65 6.20
N GLN A 88 -7.23 15.67 7.02
CA GLN A 88 -5.84 15.23 7.13
C GLN A 88 -5.74 13.73 6.86
N LEU A 89 -4.88 13.33 5.93
CA LEU A 89 -4.64 11.91 5.64
C LEU A 89 -4.07 11.21 6.88
N VAL A 90 -4.80 10.24 7.42
CA VAL A 90 -4.39 9.49 8.62
C VAL A 90 -4.12 8.01 8.37
N ASN A 91 -4.67 7.46 7.28
CA ASN A 91 -4.59 6.03 7.00
C ASN A 91 -4.68 5.73 5.50
N ILE A 92 -3.92 4.73 5.08
CA ILE A 92 -3.97 4.17 3.72
C ILE A 92 -4.21 2.67 3.85
N ARG A 93 -5.28 2.17 3.25
CA ARG A 93 -5.64 0.76 3.22
C ARG A 93 -5.59 0.24 1.79
N LEU A 94 -4.89 -0.87 1.60
CA LEU A 94 -4.78 -1.60 0.34
C LEU A 94 -5.55 -2.91 0.50
N THR A 95 -6.41 -3.22 -0.46
CA THR A 95 -7.24 -4.42 -0.44
C THR A 95 -7.22 -5.11 -1.79
N ARG A 96 -7.02 -6.43 -1.76
CA ARG A 96 -7.17 -7.31 -2.92
C ARG A 96 -8.28 -8.31 -2.65
N TYR A 97 -9.23 -8.39 -3.56
CA TYR A 97 -10.30 -9.40 -3.52
C TYR A 97 -10.83 -9.65 -4.93
N PRO A 98 -11.07 -10.92 -5.33
CA PRO A 98 -10.65 -12.14 -4.63
C PRO A 98 -9.13 -12.35 -4.75
N ILE A 99 -8.52 -13.07 -3.80
CA ILE A 99 -7.13 -13.54 -3.93
C ILE A 99 -7.07 -15.05 -4.20
N ASP A 100 -6.14 -15.44 -5.07
CA ASP A 100 -5.68 -16.83 -5.20
C ASP A 100 -4.43 -17.09 -4.34
N LYS A 101 -3.55 -16.09 -4.24
CA LYS A 101 -2.31 -16.14 -3.45
C LYS A 101 -2.06 -14.80 -2.74
N PRO A 102 -1.67 -14.81 -1.46
CA PRO A 102 -1.27 -13.60 -0.75
C PRO A 102 0.01 -12.99 -1.34
N SER A 103 0.04 -11.67 -1.42
CA SER A 103 1.09 -10.89 -2.08
C SER A 103 1.32 -9.53 -1.40
N LEU A 104 0.27 -8.93 -0.83
CA LEU A 104 0.38 -7.73 -0.02
C LEU A 104 1.21 -7.97 1.26
N MET A 105 1.19 -9.18 1.83
CA MET A 105 2.07 -9.52 2.96
C MET A 105 3.55 -9.37 2.61
N ILE A 106 3.94 -9.90 1.45
CA ILE A 106 5.33 -9.88 0.98
C ILE A 106 5.72 -8.43 0.69
N TRP A 107 4.88 -7.70 -0.03
CA TRP A 107 5.07 -6.28 -0.29
C TRP A 107 5.22 -5.48 1.01
N ALA A 108 4.35 -5.69 2.00
CA ALA A 108 4.40 -4.96 3.28
C ALA A 108 5.70 -5.24 4.04
N ARG A 109 6.17 -6.50 4.05
CA ARG A 109 7.48 -6.85 4.64
C ARG A 109 8.63 -6.14 3.95
N THR A 110 8.61 -6.08 2.63
CA THR A 110 9.65 -5.38 1.85
C THR A 110 9.65 -3.88 2.14
N GLN A 111 8.48 -3.27 2.28
CA GLN A 111 8.35 -1.81 2.45
C GLN A 111 8.56 -1.34 3.89
N PHE A 112 8.15 -2.14 4.87
CA PHE A 112 8.06 -1.71 6.26
C PHE A 112 8.81 -2.59 7.24
N GLY A 113 9.33 -3.74 6.79
CA GLY A 113 10.00 -4.76 7.60
C GLY A 113 9.05 -5.83 8.14
N GLU A 114 9.62 -6.80 8.86
CA GLU A 114 8.88 -7.94 9.43
C GLU A 114 7.76 -7.54 10.41
N PHE A 115 6.68 -8.32 10.43
CA PHE A 115 5.62 -8.13 11.42
C PHE A 115 6.07 -8.58 12.81
N ASP A 116 5.50 -7.98 13.84
CA ASP A 116 5.74 -8.38 15.22
C ASP A 116 5.17 -9.79 15.45
N ASP A 117 5.77 -10.52 16.39
CA ASP A 117 5.27 -11.84 16.78
C ASP A 117 3.83 -11.68 17.29
N PRO A 118 2.85 -12.35 16.67
CA PRO A 118 1.47 -12.28 17.13
C PRO A 118 1.39 -12.70 18.60
N GLY A 119 1.15 -11.72 19.49
CA GLY A 119 0.82 -11.99 20.87
C GLY A 119 -0.42 -12.91 20.99
N LYS A 120 -0.68 -13.42 22.20
CA LYS A 120 -1.84 -14.29 22.46
C LYS A 120 -3.13 -13.64 21.93
N GLY A 121 -3.78 -14.26 20.94
CA GLY A 121 -5.05 -13.81 20.36
C GLY A 121 -5.03 -13.52 18.86
N ALA A 122 -3.85 -13.35 18.25
CA ALA A 122 -3.75 -13.24 16.80
C ALA A 122 -3.84 -14.62 16.14
N SER A 123 -4.71 -14.73 15.13
CA SER A 123 -4.89 -15.97 14.38
C SER A 123 -3.78 -16.12 13.35
N LEU A 124 -3.01 -17.20 13.46
CA LEU A 124 -2.07 -17.67 12.46
C LEU A 124 -2.68 -18.73 11.53
N SER A 125 -3.99 -18.97 11.61
CA SER A 125 -4.65 -19.92 10.72
C SER A 125 -4.49 -19.44 9.27
N THR A 126 -4.11 -20.34 8.36
CA THR A 126 -3.90 -20.00 6.94
C THR A 126 -5.13 -19.41 6.25
N ARG A 127 -6.32 -19.52 6.87
CA ARG A 127 -7.60 -19.01 6.38
C ARG A 127 -8.03 -17.70 7.03
N ASN A 128 -7.42 -17.30 8.14
CA ASN A 128 -7.71 -16.06 8.84
C ASN A 128 -6.40 -15.63 9.52
N VAL A 129 -5.61 -14.82 8.82
CA VAL A 129 -4.31 -14.35 9.31
C VAL A 129 -4.48 -12.91 9.77
N GLN A 130 -3.93 -12.56 10.92
CA GLN A 130 -3.86 -11.18 11.40
C GLN A 130 -2.47 -10.92 11.99
N LEU A 131 -1.77 -9.94 11.44
CA LEU A 131 -0.43 -9.55 11.86
C LEU A 131 -0.39 -8.05 12.07
N PHE A 132 0.43 -7.61 13.03
CA PHE A 132 0.62 -6.21 13.35
C PHE A 132 2.10 -5.89 13.37
N ARG A 133 2.44 -4.64 13.07
CA ARG A 133 3.77 -4.09 13.34
C ARG A 133 3.61 -2.71 13.94
N ASP A 134 4.06 -2.54 15.17
CA ASP A 134 4.05 -1.24 15.84
C ASP A 134 5.37 -0.49 15.60
N GLY A 135 5.41 0.31 14.54
CA GLY A 135 6.53 1.19 14.25
C GLY A 135 6.56 2.44 15.14
N SER A 136 7.65 3.19 15.09
CA SER A 136 7.75 4.48 15.79
C SER A 136 6.74 5.51 15.26
N GLU A 137 6.54 5.54 13.95
CA GLU A 137 5.72 6.56 13.27
C GLU A 137 4.43 6.03 12.64
N LYS A 138 4.39 4.72 12.38
CA LYS A 138 3.31 4.07 11.65
C LYS A 138 2.94 2.76 12.35
N LEU A 139 1.64 2.52 12.47
CA LEU A 139 1.09 1.22 12.81
C LEU A 139 0.72 0.50 11.51
N LEU A 140 1.18 -0.73 11.35
CA LEU A 140 0.77 -1.58 10.25
C LEU A 140 -0.12 -2.70 10.74
N PHE A 141 -1.17 -2.96 9.98
CA PHE A 141 -2.03 -4.12 10.15
C PHE A 141 -2.12 -4.88 8.83
N TYR A 142 -1.98 -6.19 8.90
CA TYR A 142 -2.17 -7.09 7.78
C TYR A 142 -3.22 -8.13 8.13
N SER A 143 -4.07 -8.46 7.16
CA SER A 143 -4.95 -9.61 7.31
C SER A 143 -5.25 -10.35 6.02
N ILE A 144 -5.55 -11.64 6.17
CA ILE A 144 -6.32 -12.43 5.20
C ILE A 144 -7.59 -12.87 5.90
N ARG A 145 -8.74 -12.72 5.27
CA ARG A 145 -10.01 -13.24 5.80
C ARG A 145 -10.88 -13.85 4.71
N PRO A 146 -11.74 -14.84 5.04
CA PRO A 146 -12.70 -15.37 4.09
C PRO A 146 -13.81 -14.33 3.86
N VAL A 147 -14.14 -14.08 2.60
CA VAL A 147 -15.25 -13.23 2.16
C VAL A 147 -16.05 -14.01 1.13
N ARG A 148 -17.29 -14.40 1.48
CA ARG A 148 -18.15 -15.28 0.67
C ARG A 148 -17.43 -16.61 0.36
N SER A 149 -17.16 -16.88 -0.92
CA SER A 149 -16.51 -18.10 -1.41
C SER A 149 -15.01 -17.92 -1.70
N ALA A 150 -14.45 -16.75 -1.40
CA ALA A 150 -13.05 -16.42 -1.68
C ALA A 150 -12.37 -15.78 -0.46
N PHE A 151 -11.14 -15.31 -0.63
CA PHE A 151 -10.38 -14.61 0.40
C PHE A 151 -10.11 -13.16 -0.02
N GLU A 152 -10.08 -12.28 0.98
CA GLU A 152 -9.64 -10.89 0.86
C GLU A 152 -8.30 -10.75 1.59
N GLU A 153 -7.32 -10.14 0.92
CA GLU A 153 -6.05 -9.73 1.52
C GLU A 153 -6.07 -8.22 1.74
N MET A 154 -5.60 -7.78 2.90
CA MET A 154 -5.57 -6.37 3.26
C MET A 154 -4.29 -6.00 3.97
N VAL A 155 -3.72 -4.84 3.61
CA VAL A 155 -2.71 -4.14 4.41
C VAL A 155 -3.25 -2.75 4.72
N GLU A 156 -3.05 -2.33 5.95
CA GLU A 156 -3.43 -1.02 6.43
C GLU A 156 -2.24 -0.35 7.09
N VAL A 157 -1.99 0.91 6.73
CA VAL A 157 -0.92 1.74 7.27
C VAL A 157 -1.52 2.97 7.90
N THR A 158 -1.36 3.09 9.21
CA THR A 158 -1.94 4.17 10.03
C THR A 158 -0.84 5.05 10.60
N SER A 159 -1.03 6.37 10.53
CA SER A 159 -0.11 7.33 11.12
C SER A 159 -0.28 7.44 12.63
N LYS A 160 0.79 7.17 13.40
CA LYS A 160 0.78 7.39 14.86
C LYS A 160 0.84 8.87 15.23
N ARG A 161 1.49 9.70 14.39
CA ARG A 161 1.53 11.18 14.57
C ARG A 161 0.16 11.86 14.61
N HIS A 162 -0.88 11.19 14.12
CA HIS A 162 -2.24 11.74 14.02
C HIS A 162 -3.22 11.02 14.95
N GLU A 163 -2.72 10.31 15.98
CA GLU A 163 -3.54 9.59 16.96
C GLU A 163 -4.58 10.50 17.64
N THR A 164 -4.23 11.75 17.92
CA THR A 164 -5.15 12.74 18.52
C THR A 164 -6.36 13.04 17.65
N LEU A 165 -6.26 12.93 16.32
CA LEU A 165 -7.40 13.09 15.42
C LEU A 165 -8.38 11.92 15.54
N TYR A 166 -7.87 10.70 15.73
CA TYR A 166 -8.70 9.53 15.99
C TYR A 166 -9.44 9.66 17.33
N GLN A 167 -8.74 10.08 18.38
CA GLN A 167 -9.34 10.30 19.70
C GLN A 167 -10.43 11.37 19.63
N LYS A 168 -10.15 12.50 18.97
CA LYS A 168 -11.11 13.58 18.77
C LYS A 168 -12.35 13.09 18.00
N TYR A 169 -12.16 12.41 16.87
CA TYR A 169 -13.25 11.88 16.06
C TYR A 169 -14.10 10.87 16.83
N PHE A 170 -13.46 9.98 17.59
CA PHE A 170 -14.17 9.00 18.41
C PHE A 170 -15.03 9.66 19.48
N ILE A 171 -14.50 10.66 20.19
CA ILE A 171 -15.26 11.43 21.19
C ILE A 171 -16.46 12.13 20.56
N GLU A 172 -16.28 12.80 19.42
CA GLU A 172 -17.37 13.49 18.72
C GLU A 172 -18.45 12.51 18.25
N VAL A 173 -18.05 11.35 17.72
CA VAL A 173 -18.99 10.31 17.30
C VAL A 173 -19.74 9.72 18.49
N GLU A 174 -19.05 9.41 19.59
CA GLU A 174 -19.71 8.94 20.82
C GLU A 174 -20.71 9.96 21.35
N GLN A 175 -20.33 11.24 21.43
CA GLN A 175 -21.23 12.31 21.87
C GLN A 175 -22.49 12.43 21.00
N VAL A 176 -22.35 12.31 19.68
CA VAL A 176 -23.48 12.30 18.75
C VAL A 176 -24.36 11.06 18.94
N LEU A 177 -23.76 9.89 19.19
CA LEU A 177 -24.49 8.63 19.41
C LEU A 177 -25.20 8.58 20.77
N GLU A 178 -24.66 9.26 21.80
CA GLU A 178 -25.27 9.39 23.12
C GLU A 178 -26.31 10.51 23.22
N GLY A 179 -26.59 11.23 22.12
CA GLY A 179 -27.63 12.26 22.04
C GLY A 179 -27.19 13.65 22.49
N GLY A 180 -25.88 13.91 22.54
CA GLY A 180 -25.32 15.23 22.79
C GLY A 180 -25.47 16.15 21.57
N GLU A 181 -26.16 17.27 21.74
CA GLU A 181 -26.14 18.38 20.77
C GLU A 181 -24.71 18.95 20.70
N VAL A 182 -24.12 18.92 19.51
CA VAL A 182 -22.85 19.62 19.23
C VAL A 182 -23.13 21.12 19.29
N GLN A 183 -22.65 21.79 20.35
CA GLN A 183 -22.72 23.25 20.51
C GLN A 183 -21.67 23.98 19.69
#